data_AF-A0A2V6YR18-F1
#
_entry.id   AF-A0A2V6YR18-F1
#
_cell.length_a   1.000
_cell.length_b   1.000
_cell.length_c   1.000
_cell.angle_alpha   90.00
_cell.angle_beta   90.00
_cell.angle_gamma   90.00
#
_symmetry.space_group_name_H-M   'P 1'
#
loop_
_entity.id
_entity.type
_entity.pdbx_description
1 polymer ?
#
loop_
_entity_poly.entity_id
_entity_poly.type
_entity_poly.pdbx_seq_one_letter_code
_entity_poly.pdbx_strand_id
1 'polypeptide(L)'
;MRWPLLLISSVLALGVASPAVAPAQTRVEETALATTVYTGAWFQSHSERPWSGGTAALSNAALSRATLTFSGTGVSWLGLRGPQAGVAKVYLDGAYQVDMDCYASRETVRAVLFTRSGLTADLHFLTIDPTGTRTRPPPTRSSSWTPST
;
A
#
# COMPACT_ATOMS: atom_id res chain seq x y z
N MET A 1 13.77 18.08 19.66
CA MET A 1 13.73 17.98 18.18
C MET A 1 12.58 17.06 17.79
N ARG A 2 11.74 17.43 16.81
CA ARG A 2 10.58 16.62 16.39
C ARG A 2 10.99 15.77 15.18
N TRP A 3 11.11 14.46 15.36
CA TRP A 3 11.38 13.54 14.25
C TRP A 3 10.16 13.50 13.32
N PRO A 4 10.32 13.61 11.98
CA PRO A 4 9.20 13.47 11.06
C PRO A 4 8.72 12.02 11.04
N LEU A 5 7.40 11.83 11.05
CA LEU A 5 6.78 10.53 11.33
C LEU A 5 7.01 9.51 10.21
N LEU A 6 7.22 8.26 10.62
CA LEU A 6 7.26 7.05 9.79
C LEU A 6 6.15 7.03 8.73
N LEU A 7 6.47 6.84 7.46
CA LEU A 7 5.49 6.70 6.39
C LEU A 7 5.55 5.27 5.87
N ILE A 8 4.47 4.52 6.03
CA ILE A 8 4.52 3.06 6.06
C ILE A 8 3.70 2.47 4.90
N SER A 9 4.40 1.85 3.95
CA SER A 9 3.83 0.81 3.09
C SER A 9 4.15 -0.54 3.72
N SER A 10 3.17 -1.44 3.87
CA SER A 10 3.49 -2.77 4.41
C SER A 10 3.88 -3.75 3.32
N VAL A 11 4.58 -4.76 3.79
CA VAL A 11 4.37 -6.17 3.46
C VAL A 11 3.25 -6.43 2.48
N LEU A 12 3.68 -6.70 1.26
CA LEU A 12 2.89 -7.40 0.29
C LEU A 12 2.31 -8.69 0.90
N ALA A 13 1.09 -9.03 0.51
CA ALA A 13 0.43 -10.19 1.11
C ALA A 13 -0.62 -10.73 0.15
N LEU A 14 -0.10 -11.26 -0.96
CA LEU A 14 -0.93 -11.87 -1.96
C LEU A 14 -1.75 -13.03 -1.42
N GLY A 15 -2.88 -13.24 -2.07
CA GLY A 15 -3.42 -14.56 -2.26
C GLY A 15 -3.55 -14.78 -3.76
N VAL A 16 -2.65 -15.57 -4.34
CA VAL A 16 -2.84 -16.06 -5.71
C VAL A 16 -3.97 -17.09 -5.69
N ALA A 17 -4.93 -16.95 -6.58
CA ALA A 17 -5.97 -17.95 -6.76
C ALA A 17 -5.66 -18.74 -8.04
N SER A 18 -5.14 -19.96 -7.86
CA SER A 18 -4.92 -20.94 -8.93
C SER A 18 -6.23 -21.62 -9.34
N PRO A 19 -6.44 -21.94 -10.63
CA PRO A 19 -7.61 -22.66 -11.11
C PRO A 19 -7.42 -24.20 -11.04
N ALA A 20 -7.01 -24.73 -9.88
CA ALA A 20 -7.09 -26.15 -9.53
C ALA A 20 -6.74 -26.33 -8.05
N VAL A 21 -7.58 -27.05 -7.30
CA VAL A 21 -7.53 -27.16 -5.82
C VAL A 21 -7.86 -25.80 -5.14
N ALA A 22 -8.29 -25.84 -3.88
CA ALA A 22 -8.77 -24.67 -3.13
C ALA A 22 -7.79 -23.47 -3.18
N PRO A 23 -8.27 -22.20 -3.13
CA PRO A 23 -7.44 -21.02 -3.33
C PRO A 23 -6.34 -20.90 -2.28
N ALA A 24 -5.15 -21.41 -2.62
CA ALA A 24 -3.96 -21.36 -1.79
C ALA A 24 -3.41 -19.93 -1.79
N GLN A 25 -3.83 -19.12 -0.82
CA GLN A 25 -3.39 -17.74 -0.69
C GLN A 25 -1.89 -17.67 -0.33
N THR A 26 -1.01 -17.70 -1.33
CA THR A 26 0.45 -17.63 -1.12
C THR A 26 0.86 -16.23 -0.65
N ARG A 27 1.12 -16.11 0.65
CA ARG A 27 1.75 -14.93 1.26
C ARG A 27 3.15 -14.72 0.68
N VAL A 28 3.45 -13.49 0.25
CA VAL A 28 4.75 -13.07 -0.31
C VAL A 28 5.22 -11.86 0.49
N GLU A 29 6.09 -12.06 1.48
CA GLU A 29 6.60 -10.96 2.32
C GLU A 29 7.46 -9.98 1.48
N GLU A 30 7.66 -8.75 1.96
CA GLU A 30 8.42 -7.69 1.27
C GLU A 30 9.90 -8.04 1.01
N THR A 31 10.43 -9.00 1.78
CA THR A 31 11.80 -9.49 1.66
C THR A 31 11.97 -10.55 0.55
N ALA A 32 10.89 -10.94 -0.13
CA ALA A 32 10.91 -11.88 -1.25
C ALA A 32 11.44 -11.22 -2.54
N LEU A 33 12.74 -10.88 -2.56
CA LEU A 33 13.41 -10.19 -3.66
C LEU A 33 13.48 -11.00 -4.98
N ALA A 34 13.12 -12.30 -4.95
CA ALA A 34 12.96 -13.11 -6.16
C ALA A 34 11.71 -12.72 -6.99
N THR A 35 10.70 -12.10 -6.36
CA THR A 35 9.45 -11.68 -7.00
C THR A 35 9.14 -10.20 -6.80
N THR A 36 9.85 -9.50 -5.91
CA THR A 36 9.62 -8.10 -5.58
C THR A 36 10.86 -7.25 -5.86
N VAL A 37 10.68 -6.20 -6.66
CA VAL A 37 11.72 -5.26 -7.06
C VAL A 37 11.38 -3.87 -6.53
N TYR A 38 12.37 -3.20 -5.93
CA TYR A 38 12.24 -1.85 -5.40
C TYR A 38 13.15 -0.89 -6.16
N THR A 39 12.65 0.30 -6.50
CA THR A 39 13.45 1.42 -6.99
C THR A 39 13.11 2.70 -6.23
N GLY A 40 14.06 3.64 -6.19
CA GLY A 40 13.98 4.83 -5.35
C GLY A 40 14.33 4.55 -3.88
N ALA A 41 13.86 5.39 -2.97
CA ALA A 41 14.23 5.34 -1.56
C ALA A 41 13.23 4.49 -0.76
N TRP A 42 13.64 3.27 -0.42
CA TRP A 42 12.91 2.38 0.49
C TRP A 42 13.77 2.07 1.73
N PHE A 43 13.12 1.91 2.87
CA PHE A 43 13.75 1.53 4.13
C PHE A 43 12.94 0.45 4.84
N GLN A 44 13.62 -0.52 5.44
CA GLN A 44 12.96 -1.61 6.16
C GLN A 44 12.64 -1.19 7.59
N SER A 45 11.37 -1.30 7.99
CA SER A 45 10.99 -1.07 9.39
C SER A 45 11.34 -2.27 10.25
N HIS A 46 11.80 -2.01 11.46
CA HIS A 46 12.06 -3.02 12.48
C HIS A 46 10.76 -3.45 13.19
N SER A 47 10.87 -4.42 14.09
CA SER A 47 9.77 -5.16 14.77
C SER A 47 8.92 -4.35 15.77
N GLU A 48 8.91 -3.03 15.65
CA GLU A 48 8.13 -2.08 16.47
C GLU A 48 6.61 -2.23 16.31
N ARG A 49 6.16 -2.89 15.25
CA ARG A 49 4.74 -3.07 14.90
C ARG A 49 4.48 -4.50 14.44
N PRO A 50 3.24 -5.01 14.56
CA PRO A 50 2.91 -6.38 14.20
C PRO A 50 2.78 -6.54 12.68
N TRP A 51 3.86 -6.39 11.93
CA TRP A 51 3.88 -6.66 10.48
C TRP A 51 3.70 -8.15 10.16
N SER A 52 3.24 -8.47 8.95
CA SER A 52 3.45 -9.82 8.40
C SER A 52 4.96 -10.00 8.18
N GLY A 53 5.50 -11.22 8.32
CA GLY A 53 6.96 -11.45 8.30
C GLY A 53 7.79 -10.84 9.44
N GLY A 54 7.29 -9.81 10.14
CA GLY A 54 7.96 -9.09 11.24
C GLY A 54 8.57 -7.74 10.85
N THR A 55 8.72 -7.44 9.56
CA THR A 55 9.25 -6.18 9.02
C THR A 55 8.33 -5.61 7.93
N ALA A 56 8.66 -4.47 7.33
CA ALA A 56 7.93 -3.90 6.19
C ALA A 56 8.82 -2.98 5.37
N ALA A 57 8.58 -2.87 4.06
CA ALA A 57 9.33 -2.01 3.14
C ALA A 57 8.61 -0.67 3.00
N LEU A 58 9.20 0.38 3.57
CA LEU A 58 8.59 1.68 3.76
C LEU A 58 9.14 2.71 2.76
N SER A 59 8.30 3.64 2.29
CA SER A 59 8.76 4.80 1.52
C SER A 59 7.81 5.98 1.64
N ASN A 60 8.39 7.18 1.65
CA ASN A 60 7.73 8.49 1.57
C ASN A 60 8.21 9.34 0.39
N ALA A 61 9.14 8.83 -0.42
CA ALA A 61 9.75 9.59 -1.50
C ALA A 61 8.94 9.39 -2.79
N ALA A 62 8.55 10.50 -3.42
CA ALA A 62 8.07 10.49 -4.80
C ALA A 62 9.10 9.82 -5.71
N LEU A 63 8.63 9.21 -6.81
CA LEU A 63 9.43 8.41 -7.76
C LEU A 63 10.02 7.10 -7.18
N SER A 64 9.73 6.77 -5.92
CA SER A 64 9.93 5.40 -5.43
C SER A 64 8.87 4.48 -6.02
N ARG A 65 9.23 3.22 -6.21
CA ARG A 65 8.36 2.17 -6.75
C ARG A 65 8.66 0.83 -6.10
N ALA A 66 7.59 0.09 -5.79
CA ALA A 66 7.65 -1.33 -5.53
C ALA A 66 6.87 -2.05 -6.62
N THR A 67 7.53 -2.96 -7.34
CA THR A 67 6.90 -3.82 -8.34
C THR A 67 7.01 -5.27 -7.90
N LEU A 68 5.88 -5.94 -7.91
CA LEU A 68 5.72 -7.36 -7.64
C LEU A 68 5.34 -8.08 -8.94
N THR A 69 6.02 -9.17 -9.20
CA THR A 69 5.64 -10.18 -10.19
C THR A 69 4.91 -11.34 -9.51
N PHE A 70 3.72 -11.69 -9.96
CA PHE A 70 2.95 -12.82 -9.45
C PHE A 70 2.22 -13.57 -10.55
N SER A 71 1.77 -14.80 -10.30
CA SER A 71 0.91 -15.53 -11.23
C SER A 71 -0.34 -16.04 -10.54
N GLY A 72 -1.50 -15.85 -11.18
CA GLY A 72 -2.80 -16.27 -10.67
C GLY A 72 -3.89 -15.19 -10.76
N THR A 73 -5.12 -15.59 -10.48
CA THR A 73 -6.34 -14.81 -10.83
C THR A 73 -6.68 -13.65 -9.87
N GLY A 74 -5.77 -13.30 -8.95
CA GLY A 74 -6.00 -12.27 -7.93
C GLY A 74 -4.77 -11.89 -7.12
N VAL A 75 -4.89 -10.73 -6.45
CA VAL A 75 -3.79 -9.99 -5.82
C VAL A 75 -4.34 -9.17 -4.64
N SER A 76 -3.56 -9.02 -3.56
CA SER A 76 -3.93 -8.15 -2.44
C SER A 76 -2.69 -7.53 -1.78
N TRP A 77 -2.77 -6.24 -1.50
CA TRP A 77 -1.74 -5.48 -0.82
C TRP A 77 -2.19 -5.21 0.62
N LEU A 78 -1.47 -5.77 1.58
CA LEU A 78 -1.58 -5.34 2.98
C LEU A 78 -0.67 -4.14 3.20
N GLY A 79 -1.11 -3.21 4.03
CA GLY A 79 -0.47 -1.94 4.29
C GLY A 79 -0.66 -1.47 5.72
N LEU A 80 -0.17 -0.25 5.99
CA LEU A 80 -0.63 0.52 7.13
C LEU A 80 -1.62 1.56 6.63
N ARG A 81 -2.75 1.63 7.33
CA ARG A 81 -3.66 2.77 7.27
C ARG A 81 -3.53 3.58 8.55
N GLY A 82 -3.55 4.91 8.50
CA GLY A 82 -3.51 5.67 9.75
C GLY A 82 -3.28 7.17 9.65
N PRO A 83 -3.02 7.82 10.81
CA PRO A 83 -2.15 8.98 10.83
C PRO A 83 -0.80 8.62 10.21
N GLN A 84 0.07 9.61 10.00
CA GLN A 84 1.33 9.54 9.25
C GLN A 84 1.25 9.09 7.77
N ALA A 85 0.40 8.14 7.38
CA ALA A 85 0.16 7.67 6.00
C ALA A 85 -0.28 8.76 5.00
N GLY A 86 -0.07 8.50 3.70
CA GLY A 86 -0.37 9.39 2.57
C GLY A 86 -0.94 8.64 1.36
N VAL A 87 -0.73 9.17 0.15
CA VAL A 87 -1.31 8.60 -1.10
C VAL A 87 -0.26 7.81 -1.89
N ALA A 88 -0.64 6.62 -2.37
CA ALA A 88 0.16 5.80 -3.31
C ALA A 88 -0.66 5.47 -4.55
N LYS A 89 -0.05 5.53 -5.75
CA LYS A 89 -0.69 5.12 -6.99
C LYS A 89 -0.52 3.63 -7.18
N VAL A 90 -1.60 2.93 -7.53
CA VAL A 90 -1.59 1.49 -7.80
C VAL A 90 -1.80 1.25 -9.28
N TYR A 91 -0.94 0.43 -9.86
CA TYR A 91 -1.01 -0.04 -11.25
C TYR A 91 -1.02 -1.57 -11.25
N LEU A 92 -1.73 -2.15 -12.21
CA LEU A 92 -1.73 -3.58 -12.49
C LEU A 92 -1.43 -3.77 -13.96
N ASP A 93 -0.40 -4.55 -14.28
CA ASP A 93 0.07 -4.81 -15.65
C ASP A 93 0.40 -3.51 -16.42
N GLY A 94 0.90 -2.51 -15.69
CA GLY A 94 1.16 -1.16 -16.19
C GLY A 94 -0.08 -0.26 -16.30
N ALA A 95 -1.29 -0.80 -16.26
CA ALA A 95 -2.53 -0.02 -16.29
C ALA A 95 -2.84 0.60 -14.91
N TYR A 96 -3.10 1.90 -14.88
CA TYR A 96 -3.51 2.61 -13.67
C TYR A 96 -4.82 2.04 -13.11
N GLN A 97 -4.86 1.82 -11.79
CA GLN A 97 -6.04 1.32 -11.08
C GLN A 97 -6.67 2.41 -10.21
N VAL A 98 -5.89 3.03 -9.31
CA VAL A 98 -6.40 3.94 -8.28
C VAL A 98 -5.27 4.71 -7.56
N ASP A 99 -5.56 5.95 -7.14
CA ASP A 99 -4.79 6.71 -6.14
C ASP A 99 -5.27 6.28 -4.74
N MET A 100 -4.55 5.36 -4.11
CA MET A 100 -4.89 4.82 -2.79
C MET A 100 -4.55 5.81 -1.68
N ASP A 101 -5.59 6.42 -1.09
CA ASP A 101 -5.46 7.13 0.18
C ASP A 101 -5.34 6.15 1.36
N CYS A 102 -4.14 6.10 1.95
CA CYS A 102 -3.83 5.28 3.12
C CYS A 102 -4.11 6.01 4.46
N TYR A 103 -4.71 7.20 4.44
CA TYR A 103 -5.08 7.93 5.65
C TYR A 103 -6.23 7.28 6.43
N ALA A 104 -6.12 7.31 7.76
CA ALA A 104 -7.20 7.11 8.72
C ALA A 104 -6.95 7.91 9.99
N SER A 105 -7.97 8.11 10.83
CA SER A 105 -7.81 8.77 12.14
C SER A 105 -7.09 7.88 13.17
N ARG A 106 -7.31 6.57 13.10
CA ARG A 106 -6.65 5.55 13.92
C ARG A 106 -5.74 4.69 13.04
N GLU A 107 -4.61 4.29 13.60
CA GLU A 107 -3.68 3.39 12.94
C GLU A 107 -4.19 1.93 12.90
N THR A 108 -4.05 1.30 11.74
CA THR A 108 -4.27 -0.13 11.51
C THR A 108 -3.09 -0.69 10.70
N VAL A 109 -2.37 -1.63 11.31
CA VAL A 109 -1.28 -2.41 10.70
C VAL A 109 -1.87 -3.67 10.04
N ARG A 110 -1.29 -4.13 8.92
CA ARG A 110 -1.82 -5.22 8.08
C ARG A 110 -3.24 -4.93 7.54
N ALA A 111 -3.56 -3.67 7.27
CA ALA A 111 -4.83 -3.29 6.63
C ALA A 111 -4.80 -3.69 5.14
N VAL A 112 -5.88 -4.28 4.61
CA VAL A 112 -6.01 -4.45 3.15
C VAL A 112 -6.19 -3.07 2.53
N LEU A 113 -5.19 -2.61 1.77
CA LEU A 113 -5.24 -1.33 1.07
C LEU A 113 -5.83 -1.50 -0.33
N PHE A 114 -5.44 -2.55 -1.04
CA PHE A 114 -5.91 -2.83 -2.39
C PHE A 114 -6.12 -4.33 -2.59
N THR A 115 -7.18 -4.70 -3.31
CA THR A 115 -7.47 -6.06 -3.75
C THR A 115 -7.96 -6.01 -5.18
N ARG A 116 -7.51 -6.95 -6.01
CA ARG A 116 -8.10 -7.22 -7.32
C ARG A 116 -8.23 -8.73 -7.51
N SER A 117 -9.35 -9.14 -8.09
CA SER A 117 -9.72 -10.51 -8.40
C SER A 117 -10.30 -10.58 -9.82
N GLY A 118 -10.54 -11.80 -10.32
CA GLY A 118 -11.07 -12.00 -11.67
C GLY A 118 -10.05 -11.70 -12.77
N LEU A 119 -8.76 -11.81 -12.46
CA LEU A 119 -7.70 -11.77 -13.47
C LEU A 119 -7.63 -13.11 -14.19
N THR A 120 -7.01 -13.12 -15.36
CA THR A 120 -6.61 -14.35 -16.05
C THR A 120 -5.64 -15.18 -15.20
N ALA A 121 -5.54 -16.48 -15.45
CA ALA A 121 -4.55 -17.33 -14.80
C ALA A 121 -3.20 -17.22 -15.51
N ASP A 122 -2.58 -16.03 -15.45
CA ASP A 122 -1.35 -15.69 -16.18
C ASP A 122 -0.32 -15.00 -15.24
N LEU A 123 0.77 -14.49 -15.79
CA LEU A 123 1.76 -13.64 -15.11
C LEU A 123 1.28 -12.19 -15.08
N HIS A 124 1.33 -11.58 -13.90
CA HIS A 124 0.84 -10.24 -13.62
C HIS A 124 1.85 -9.41 -12.81
N PHE A 125 1.75 -8.08 -12.93
CA PHE A 125 2.65 -7.12 -12.29
C PHE A 125 1.85 -6.10 -11.47
N LEU A 126 1.91 -6.19 -10.14
CA LEU A 126 1.38 -5.14 -9.25
C LEU A 126 2.47 -4.10 -9.00
N THR A 127 2.22 -2.84 -9.33
CA THR A 127 3.15 -1.74 -9.10
C THR A 127 2.52 -0.69 -8.17
N ILE A 128 3.29 -0.29 -7.15
CA ILE A 128 2.90 0.68 -6.13
C ILE A 128 3.91 1.83 -6.17
N ASP A 129 3.42 3.03 -6.49
CA ASP A 129 4.21 4.26 -6.59
C ASP A 129 3.77 5.25 -5.48
N PRO A 130 4.50 5.35 -4.34
CA PRO A 130 4.26 6.38 -3.35
C PRO A 130 4.37 7.79 -3.96
N THR A 131 3.36 8.63 -3.74
CA THR A 131 3.37 10.01 -4.27
C THR A 131 4.23 10.97 -3.45
N GLY A 132 4.61 10.58 -2.22
CA GLY A 132 5.18 11.48 -1.22
C GLY A 132 4.22 12.55 -0.69
N THR A 133 2.95 12.54 -1.12
CA THR A 133 1.93 13.50 -0.70
C THR A 133 0.98 12.91 0.33
N ARG A 134 0.43 13.78 1.18
CA ARG A 134 -0.67 13.46 2.09
C ARG A 134 -1.96 14.04 1.52
N THR A 135 -3.04 13.28 1.55
CA THR A 135 -4.38 13.80 1.29
C THR A 135 -4.66 14.94 2.26
N ARG A 136 -4.96 16.13 1.73
CA ARG A 136 -5.49 17.22 2.55
C ARG A 136 -6.84 16.74 3.11
N PRO A 137 -7.13 16.89 4.41
CA PRO A 137 -8.49 16.67 4.88
C PRO A 137 -9.45 17.55 4.06
N PRO A 138 -10.67 17.07 3.74
CA PRO A 138 -11.63 17.89 3.01
C PRO A 138 -11.78 19.23 3.74
N PRO A 139 -11.84 20.37 3.02
CA PRO A 139 -11.89 21.67 3.66
C PRO A 139 -13.08 21.70 4.61
N THR A 140 -12.80 21.89 5.90
CA THR A 140 -13.84 22.21 6.86
C THR A 140 -14.58 23.42 6.33
N ARG A 141 -15.88 23.29 6.08
CA ARG A 141 -16.73 24.42 5.71
C ARG A 141 -16.69 25.39 6.87
N SER A 142 -15.89 26.45 6.74
CA SER A 142 -15.94 27.60 7.63
C SER A 142 -17.28 28.28 7.37
N SER A 143 -18.29 27.91 8.17
CA SER A 143 -19.55 28.64 8.24
C SER A 143 -19.25 30.00 8.88
N SER A 144 -18.86 30.96 8.04
CA SER A 144 -18.74 32.37 8.41
C SER A 144 -20.14 32.90 8.69
N TRP A 145 -20.61 32.70 9.91
CA TRP A 145 -21.83 33.30 10.42
C TRP A 145 -21.54 34.78 10.73
N THR A 146 -22.17 35.66 9.97
CA THR A 146 -22.24 37.10 10.26
C THR A 146 -23.63 37.40 10.81
N PRO A 147 -23.77 37.84 12.07
CA PRO A 147 -25.01 38.46 12.51
C PRO A 147 -25.16 39.81 11.80
N SER A 148 -26.34 40.08 11.26
CA SER A 148 -26.72 41.42 10.84
C SER A 148 -27.27 42.19 12.05
N THR A 149 -26.83 43.44 12.20
CA THR A 149 -27.44 44.44 13.08
C THR A 149 -28.34 45.36 12.26
#